data_AF-A0A3B8RYI9-F1
#
_entry.id   AF-A0A3B8RYI9-F1
#
_cell.length_a   1.000
_cell.length_b   1.000
_cell.length_c   1.000
_cell.angle_alpha   90.00
_cell.angle_beta   90.00
_cell.angle_gamma   90.00
#
_symmetry.space_group_name_H-M   'P 1'
#
loop_
_entity.id
_entity.type
_entity.pdbx_description
1 polymer ?
#
loop_
_entity_poly.entity_id
_entity_poly.type
_entity_poly.pdbx_seq_one_letter_code
_entity_poly.pdbx_strand_id
1 'polypeptide(L)'
;MKHLLYILLLSFTIYSNIYSADPDPYYSAPAGGTINLSQEGGIYLTAQGELKVLVVFVRFKDDTSPHPYWPAGQPPQNYSTFIDPNLQTGSTHHINLTNYFKKMSFGMYKITGQVLYVETPNNKSYYGTNRFLANKEVLQQKVDPLVNFADYDNWSSSANYTHSNQPDGKVDMIVMIWRGLVFSTDWSGEASLGYGGSFSVENGTKTIKTSFGLNDGSGVTVQYWGARTPERNFKVSVHEISHWLLGGSHPYGGGNDQHKIWGMLTLADEGICANTYERERLAWINPTPITGDVLNAPFQDYVEYGTAYKYHPSNGSTNEYFYFENHQKLNIYDNAT
;
A
#
# COMPACT_ATOMS: atom_id res chain seq x y z
N MET A 1 20.19 -56.54 23.57
CA MET A 1 19.09 -55.67 24.05
C MET A 1 19.56 -54.31 24.57
N LYS A 2 20.61 -54.21 25.41
CA LYS A 2 21.08 -52.89 25.92
C LYS A 2 21.47 -51.88 24.82
N HIS A 3 22.07 -52.32 23.72
CA HIS A 3 22.44 -51.42 22.61
C HIS A 3 21.25 -50.91 21.76
N LEU A 4 20.15 -51.66 21.69
CA LEU A 4 18.95 -51.22 20.96
C LEU A 4 18.22 -50.09 21.72
N LEU A 5 18.26 -50.13 23.06
CA LEU A 5 17.67 -49.12 23.92
C LEU A 5 18.40 -47.78 23.80
N TYR A 6 19.74 -47.80 23.68
CA TYR A 6 20.54 -46.58 23.48
C TYR A 6 20.27 -45.92 22.13
N ILE A 7 20.06 -46.69 21.05
CA ILE A 7 19.75 -46.15 19.73
C ILE A 7 18.34 -45.53 19.71
N LEU A 8 17.38 -46.14 20.40
CA LEU A 8 16.02 -45.59 20.56
C LEU A 8 15.97 -44.32 21.44
N LEU A 9 16.80 -44.24 22.50
CA LEU A 9 16.89 -43.04 23.33
C LEU A 9 17.58 -41.87 22.61
N LEU A 10 18.59 -42.17 21.78
CA LEU A 10 19.29 -41.17 20.97
C LEU A 10 18.41 -40.63 19.84
N SER A 11 17.57 -41.48 19.24
CA SER A 11 16.61 -41.04 18.22
C SER A 11 15.49 -40.19 18.83
N PHE A 12 15.01 -40.48 20.04
CA PHE A 12 14.02 -39.63 20.72
C PHE A 12 14.55 -38.22 21.08
N THR A 13 15.82 -38.10 21.46
CA THR A 13 16.44 -36.79 21.78
C THR A 13 16.80 -35.97 20.54
N ILE A 14 17.07 -36.62 19.40
CA ILE A 14 17.27 -35.93 18.12
C ILE A 14 15.93 -35.47 17.54
N TYR A 15 14.85 -36.27 17.65
CA TYR A 15 13.52 -35.88 17.17
C TYR A 15 12.81 -34.85 18.06
N SER A 16 13.05 -34.83 19.38
CA SER A 16 12.42 -33.85 20.28
C SER A 16 12.94 -32.41 20.09
N ASN A 17 14.12 -32.23 19.50
CA ASN A 17 14.67 -30.90 19.18
C ASN A 17 14.28 -30.41 17.78
N ILE A 18 13.66 -31.25 16.94
CA ILE A 18 13.18 -30.86 15.59
C ILE A 18 11.73 -30.34 15.65
N TYR A 19 10.99 -30.61 16.73
CA TYR A 19 9.65 -30.08 17.02
C TYR A 19 9.62 -29.21 18.28
N SER A 20 10.67 -28.41 18.51
CA SER A 20 10.43 -27.14 19.18
C SER A 20 9.61 -26.33 18.17
N ALA A 21 8.29 -26.33 18.30
CA ALA A 21 7.48 -25.26 17.74
C ALA A 21 8.15 -23.98 18.25
N ASP A 22 8.84 -23.28 17.34
CA ASP A 22 9.19 -21.89 17.58
C ASP A 22 7.90 -21.26 18.12
N PRO A 23 7.91 -20.58 19.27
CA PRO A 23 6.70 -19.93 19.75
C PRO A 23 6.16 -19.14 18.58
N ASP A 24 4.97 -19.50 18.10
CA ASP A 24 4.30 -18.81 17.00
C ASP A 24 4.55 -17.33 17.22
N PRO A 25 5.09 -16.60 16.22
CA PRO A 25 5.38 -15.20 16.40
C PRO A 25 4.10 -14.58 16.95
N TYR A 26 4.17 -14.07 18.18
CA TYR A 26 3.05 -13.40 18.80
C TYR A 26 2.58 -12.37 17.77
N TYR A 27 1.39 -12.60 17.19
CA TYR A 27 0.69 -11.63 16.38
C TYR A 27 0.27 -10.50 17.32
N SER A 28 1.25 -9.71 17.72
CA SER A 28 1.02 -8.46 18.40
C SER A 28 0.35 -7.54 17.41
N ALA A 29 -0.66 -6.81 17.91
CA ALA A 29 -1.23 -5.69 17.19
C ALA A 29 -0.10 -4.83 16.59
N PRO A 30 -0.32 -4.22 15.43
CA PRO A 30 0.76 -3.70 14.60
C PRO A 30 1.67 -2.76 15.41
N ALA A 31 2.96 -3.08 15.49
CA ALA A 31 3.92 -2.25 16.20
C ALA A 31 3.96 -0.86 15.55
N GLY A 32 3.63 0.19 16.29
CA GLY A 32 3.77 1.58 15.81
C GLY A 32 2.62 2.56 16.08
N GLY A 33 1.53 2.14 16.74
CA GLY A 33 0.49 3.06 17.19
C GLY A 33 -0.70 2.34 17.79
N THR A 34 -1.44 2.99 18.69
CA THR A 34 -2.71 2.44 19.20
C THR A 34 -3.75 2.51 18.09
N ILE A 35 -3.82 1.47 17.25
CA ILE A 35 -4.90 1.32 16.27
C ILE A 35 -6.17 1.00 17.03
N ASN A 36 -7.19 1.85 16.88
CA ASN A 36 -8.50 1.60 17.46
C ASN A 36 -9.24 0.53 16.64
N LEU A 37 -9.27 -0.70 17.15
CA LEU A 37 -9.93 -1.84 16.49
C LEU A 37 -11.46 -1.74 16.46
N SER A 38 -12.06 -0.78 17.18
CA SER A 38 -13.50 -0.51 17.16
C SER A 38 -13.95 0.45 16.05
N GLN A 39 -13.02 1.00 15.28
CA GLN A 39 -13.32 1.91 14.17
C GLN A 39 -12.91 1.29 12.85
N GLU A 40 -13.82 1.36 11.87
CA GLU A 40 -13.59 0.91 10.50
C GLU A 40 -13.47 2.11 9.54
N GLY A 41 -12.96 1.86 8.34
CA GLY A 41 -12.62 2.87 7.34
C GLY A 41 -11.13 3.16 7.29
N GLY A 42 -10.73 4.11 6.45
CA GLY A 42 -9.33 4.50 6.33
C GLY A 42 -8.89 5.40 7.49
N ILE A 43 -7.64 5.27 7.95
CA ILE A 43 -7.17 6.00 9.13
C ILE A 43 -6.97 7.49 8.81
N TYR A 44 -6.17 7.79 7.78
CA TYR A 44 -5.75 9.16 7.45
C TYR A 44 -6.37 9.68 6.16
N LEU A 45 -6.98 8.79 5.37
CA LEU A 45 -7.65 9.09 4.12
C LEU A 45 -8.91 8.24 4.00
N THR A 46 -9.90 8.69 3.24
CA THR A 46 -11.12 7.90 3.03
C THR A 46 -10.80 6.52 2.45
N ALA A 47 -11.52 5.50 2.92
CA ALA A 47 -11.56 4.17 2.32
C ALA A 47 -12.84 3.94 1.51
N GLN A 48 -13.60 5.01 1.22
CA GLN A 48 -14.87 4.95 0.51
C GLN A 48 -15.01 6.13 -0.46
N GLY A 49 -15.86 5.96 -1.47
CA GLY A 49 -16.07 6.98 -2.50
C GLY A 49 -14.94 7.03 -3.52
N GLU A 50 -14.77 8.20 -4.14
CA GLU A 50 -13.75 8.43 -5.17
C GLU A 50 -12.67 9.38 -4.65
N LEU A 51 -11.42 8.93 -4.70
CA LEU A 51 -10.23 9.74 -4.47
C LEU A 51 -9.58 10.06 -5.82
N LYS A 52 -9.39 11.35 -6.09
CA LYS A 52 -8.60 11.80 -7.23
C LYS A 52 -7.12 11.87 -6.84
N VAL A 53 -6.27 11.21 -7.61
CA VAL A 53 -4.84 11.06 -7.36
C VAL A 53 -4.04 11.62 -8.52
N LEU A 54 -3.04 12.45 -8.21
CA LEU A 54 -2.06 12.91 -9.19
C LEU A 54 -0.86 11.97 -9.19
N VAL A 55 -0.60 11.28 -10.28
CA VAL A 55 0.60 10.44 -10.44
C VAL A 55 1.65 11.20 -11.24
N VAL A 56 2.86 11.33 -10.71
CA VAL A 56 3.96 12.06 -11.37
C VAL A 56 5.17 11.16 -11.50
N PHE A 57 5.48 10.77 -12.73
CA PHE A 57 6.75 10.14 -13.08
C PHE A 57 7.83 11.19 -13.25
N VAL A 58 8.88 11.10 -12.46
CA VAL A 58 9.93 12.11 -12.38
C VAL A 58 11.27 11.52 -12.78
N ARG A 59 12.03 12.25 -13.59
CA ARG A 59 13.46 11.96 -13.81
C ARG A 59 14.33 13.19 -13.54
N PHE A 60 15.59 12.96 -13.17
CA PHE A 60 16.56 14.05 -13.21
C PHE A 60 16.93 14.38 -14.65
N LYS A 61 17.14 15.67 -14.92
CA LYS A 61 17.51 16.14 -16.26
C LYS A 61 18.85 15.56 -16.76
N ASP A 62 19.77 15.28 -15.85
CA ASP A 62 21.08 14.67 -16.12
C ASP A 62 21.09 13.14 -15.97
N ASP A 63 19.94 12.51 -15.71
CA ASP A 63 19.86 11.05 -15.60
C ASP A 63 19.96 10.38 -16.98
N THR A 64 21.12 9.76 -17.21
CA THR A 64 21.47 8.96 -18.38
C THR A 64 21.67 7.48 -18.03
N SER A 65 21.40 7.09 -16.78
CA SER A 65 21.64 5.73 -16.31
C SER A 65 20.77 4.71 -17.06
N PRO A 66 21.28 3.50 -17.36
CA PRO A 66 20.48 2.48 -18.02
C PRO A 66 19.35 1.99 -17.10
N HIS A 67 18.16 1.80 -17.66
CA HIS A 67 17.02 1.24 -16.95
C HIS A 67 16.17 0.40 -17.93
N PRO A 68 15.93 -0.89 -17.67
CA PRO A 68 15.33 -1.82 -18.63
C PRO A 68 13.90 -1.47 -19.04
N TYR A 69 13.14 -0.81 -18.16
CA TYR A 69 11.73 -0.47 -18.39
C TYR A 69 11.43 1.02 -18.48
N TRP A 70 12.46 1.88 -18.39
CA TRP A 70 12.30 3.33 -18.38
C TRP A 70 13.46 3.98 -19.12
N PRO A 71 13.39 4.11 -20.45
CA PRO A 71 14.48 4.66 -21.25
C PRO A 71 14.90 6.06 -20.77
N ALA A 72 16.20 6.35 -20.83
CA ALA A 72 16.68 7.70 -20.53
C ALA A 72 16.08 8.70 -21.54
N GLY A 73 15.68 9.88 -21.08
CA GLY A 73 15.05 10.88 -21.95
C GLY A 73 13.54 10.75 -22.12
N GLN A 74 12.94 9.65 -21.68
CA GLN A 74 11.56 9.31 -22.01
C GLN A 74 10.77 8.93 -20.75
N PRO A 75 9.43 9.00 -20.78
CA PRO A 75 8.61 8.36 -19.76
C PRO A 75 8.76 6.82 -19.79
N PRO A 76 8.36 6.10 -18.72
CA PRO A 76 8.31 4.64 -18.77
C PRO A 76 7.24 4.18 -19.76
N GLN A 77 7.41 2.99 -20.32
CA GLN A 77 6.43 2.42 -21.24
C GLN A 77 5.08 2.24 -20.53
N ASN A 78 3.99 2.59 -21.21
CA ASN A 78 2.60 2.48 -20.71
C ASN A 78 2.34 3.24 -19.40
N TYR A 79 3.14 4.24 -19.05
CA TYR A 79 2.92 4.99 -17.80
C TYR A 79 1.54 5.64 -17.72
N SER A 80 0.93 5.99 -18.86
CA SER A 80 -0.43 6.54 -18.95
C SER A 80 -1.53 5.55 -18.57
N THR A 81 -1.23 4.24 -18.47
CA THR A 81 -2.19 3.22 -18.02
C THR A 81 -2.13 2.97 -16.52
N PHE A 82 -1.29 3.71 -15.78
CA PHE A 82 -1.05 3.48 -14.35
C PHE A 82 -2.27 3.83 -13.48
N ILE A 83 -3.14 4.70 -13.96
CA ILE A 83 -4.40 5.11 -13.32
C ILE A 83 -5.37 5.55 -14.42
N ASP A 84 -6.67 5.33 -14.22
CA ASP A 84 -7.67 5.81 -15.14
C ASP A 84 -8.08 7.25 -14.83
N PRO A 85 -8.30 8.11 -15.85
CA PRO A 85 -8.77 9.48 -15.64
C PRO A 85 -10.18 9.57 -15.04
N ASN A 86 -10.96 8.49 -15.16
CA ASN A 86 -12.31 8.38 -14.64
C ASN A 86 -12.76 6.92 -14.64
N LEU A 87 -13.90 6.65 -14.01
CA LEU A 87 -14.46 5.29 -13.88
C LEU A 87 -14.98 4.71 -15.19
N GLN A 88 -15.27 5.54 -16.19
CA GLN A 88 -15.77 5.12 -17.50
C GLN A 88 -14.67 4.53 -18.38
N THR A 89 -13.41 4.87 -18.12
CA THR A 89 -12.26 4.29 -18.83
C THR A 89 -12.21 2.78 -18.61
N GLY A 90 -12.42 2.33 -17.37
CA GLY A 90 -12.67 0.92 -17.05
C GLY A 90 -11.52 0.00 -17.43
N SER A 91 -10.27 0.43 -17.23
CA SER A 91 -9.09 -0.37 -17.54
C SER A 91 -9.10 -1.68 -16.75
N THR A 92 -8.71 -2.76 -17.44
CA THR A 92 -8.48 -4.08 -16.83
C THR A 92 -6.99 -4.39 -16.72
N HIS A 93 -6.12 -3.42 -16.97
CA HIS A 93 -4.69 -3.59 -16.90
C HIS A 93 -4.27 -3.95 -15.46
N HIS A 94 -3.37 -4.93 -15.30
CA HIS A 94 -2.95 -5.40 -13.98
C HIS A 94 -2.10 -4.36 -13.23
N ILE A 95 -1.41 -3.47 -13.94
CA ILE A 95 -0.68 -2.32 -13.35
C ILE A 95 -1.54 -1.08 -13.54
N ASN A 96 -2.60 -0.96 -12.75
CA ASN A 96 -3.53 0.17 -12.79
C ASN A 96 -4.19 0.35 -11.42
N LEU A 97 -4.01 1.52 -10.81
CA LEU A 97 -4.51 1.82 -9.47
C LEU A 97 -6.05 1.79 -9.41
N THR A 98 -6.72 2.29 -10.45
CA THR A 98 -8.18 2.31 -10.53
C THR A 98 -8.75 0.89 -10.52
N ASN A 99 -8.22 0.02 -11.38
CA ASN A 99 -8.63 -1.38 -11.46
C ASN A 99 -8.39 -2.12 -10.15
N TYR A 100 -7.22 -1.94 -9.56
CA TYR A 100 -6.84 -2.57 -8.29
C TYR A 100 -7.77 -2.18 -7.14
N PHE A 101 -7.88 -0.89 -6.83
CA PHE A 101 -8.69 -0.47 -5.69
C PHE A 101 -10.18 -0.73 -5.91
N LYS A 102 -10.67 -0.65 -7.15
CA LYS A 102 -12.05 -1.04 -7.49
C LYS A 102 -12.29 -2.52 -7.23
N LYS A 103 -11.36 -3.41 -7.61
CA LYS A 103 -11.48 -4.86 -7.36
C LYS A 103 -11.37 -5.19 -5.88
N MET A 104 -10.33 -4.70 -5.20
CA MET A 104 -10.11 -4.99 -3.77
C MET A 104 -11.20 -4.42 -2.86
N SER A 105 -11.85 -3.33 -3.23
CA SER A 105 -12.93 -2.74 -2.41
C SER A 105 -14.34 -3.11 -2.85
N PHE A 106 -14.50 -3.97 -3.88
CA PHE A 106 -15.78 -4.18 -4.57
C PHE A 106 -16.49 -2.88 -5.00
N GLY A 107 -15.69 -1.91 -5.43
CA GLY A 107 -16.16 -0.62 -5.90
C GLY A 107 -16.60 0.34 -4.79
N MET A 108 -16.42 0.01 -3.51
CA MET A 108 -16.66 0.96 -2.42
C MET A 108 -15.62 2.07 -2.41
N TYR A 109 -14.39 1.77 -2.78
CA TYR A 109 -13.29 2.71 -2.90
C TYR A 109 -12.78 2.75 -4.33
N LYS A 110 -12.59 3.96 -4.85
CA LYS A 110 -12.23 4.18 -6.23
C LYS A 110 -11.12 5.22 -6.28
N ILE A 111 -10.07 4.90 -7.02
CA ILE A 111 -8.98 5.83 -7.29
C ILE A 111 -9.04 6.18 -8.78
N THR A 112 -9.09 7.47 -9.09
CA THR A 112 -9.04 8.00 -10.48
C THR A 112 -8.05 9.15 -10.52
N GLY A 113 -7.65 9.60 -11.70
CA GLY A 113 -6.83 10.81 -11.81
C GLY A 113 -5.92 10.81 -13.02
N GLN A 114 -4.93 11.69 -13.01
CA GLN A 114 -4.06 11.89 -14.16
C GLN A 114 -2.63 11.44 -13.89
N VAL A 115 -1.94 11.10 -14.97
CA VAL A 115 -0.51 10.80 -14.95
C VAL A 115 0.25 11.87 -15.70
N LEU A 116 1.31 12.39 -15.07
CA LEU A 116 2.29 13.27 -15.68
C LEU A 116 3.66 12.61 -15.74
N TYR A 117 4.44 13.08 -16.70
CA TYR A 117 5.87 12.84 -16.75
C TYR A 117 6.60 14.18 -16.82
N VAL A 118 7.55 14.40 -15.93
CA VAL A 118 8.29 15.66 -15.81
C VAL A 118 9.77 15.43 -15.54
N GLU A 119 10.56 16.43 -15.92
CA GLU A 119 11.98 16.50 -15.64
C GLU A 119 12.25 17.51 -14.54
N THR A 120 13.17 17.19 -13.62
CA THR A 120 13.52 18.09 -12.53
C THR A 120 14.05 19.45 -13.03
N PRO A 121 13.83 20.54 -12.28
CA PRO A 121 14.49 21.82 -12.55
C PRO A 121 16.03 21.74 -12.50
N ASN A 122 16.57 20.99 -11.53
CA ASN A 122 18.00 20.89 -11.27
C ASN A 122 18.55 19.47 -11.50
N ASN A 123 19.88 19.34 -11.55
CA ASN A 123 20.57 18.05 -11.69
C ASN A 123 20.46 17.23 -10.40
N LYS A 124 20.69 15.92 -10.47
CA LYS A 124 20.69 15.03 -9.28
C LYS A 124 21.63 15.54 -8.18
N SER A 125 22.80 16.04 -8.54
CA SER A 125 23.80 16.56 -7.59
C SER A 125 23.32 17.75 -6.75
N TYR A 126 22.36 18.54 -7.25
CA TYR A 126 21.77 19.66 -6.50
C TYR A 126 20.93 19.17 -5.32
N TYR A 127 20.16 18.10 -5.53
CA TYR A 127 19.25 17.57 -4.51
C TYR A 127 19.95 16.60 -3.55
N GLY A 128 20.96 15.86 -4.02
CA GLY A 128 21.58 14.80 -3.24
C GLY A 128 20.54 13.78 -2.77
N THR A 129 20.46 13.54 -1.46
CA THR A 129 19.45 12.67 -0.83
C THR A 129 18.22 13.43 -0.31
N ASN A 130 18.12 14.74 -0.55
CA ASN A 130 17.04 15.58 -0.07
C ASN A 130 15.77 15.42 -0.93
N ARG A 131 15.03 14.35 -0.65
CA ARG A 131 13.76 14.02 -1.32
C ARG A 131 12.67 15.08 -1.14
N PHE A 132 12.61 15.74 0.02
CA PHE A 132 11.65 16.84 0.24
C PHE A 132 11.88 17.98 -0.75
N LEU A 133 13.11 18.47 -0.87
CA LEU A 133 13.44 19.55 -1.79
C LEU A 133 13.15 19.14 -3.23
N ALA A 134 13.51 17.91 -3.60
CA ALA A 134 13.26 17.37 -4.94
C ALA A 134 11.76 17.31 -5.28
N ASN A 135 10.94 16.74 -4.39
CA ASN A 135 9.48 16.67 -4.56
C ASN A 135 8.87 18.07 -4.62
N LYS A 136 9.25 18.97 -3.70
CA LYS A 136 8.75 20.35 -3.64
C LYS A 136 8.99 21.11 -4.93
N GLU A 137 10.24 21.13 -5.42
CA GLU A 137 10.57 21.90 -6.61
C GLU A 137 9.94 21.33 -7.87
N VAL A 138 9.84 20.01 -7.99
CA VAL A 138 9.10 19.38 -9.10
C VAL A 138 7.64 19.79 -9.05
N LEU A 139 7.00 19.70 -7.89
CA LEU A 139 5.59 20.02 -7.75
C LEU A 139 5.31 21.51 -8.02
N GLN A 140 6.10 22.42 -7.47
CA GLN A 140 5.90 23.86 -7.65
C GLN A 140 6.33 24.38 -9.03
N GLN A 141 7.43 23.89 -9.61
CA GLN A 141 8.03 24.50 -10.80
C GLN A 141 7.72 23.76 -12.09
N LYS A 142 7.32 22.48 -12.01
CA LYS A 142 7.09 21.63 -13.19
C LYS A 142 5.66 21.13 -13.28
N VAL A 143 5.00 20.87 -12.16
CA VAL A 143 3.65 20.30 -12.13
C VAL A 143 2.58 21.38 -11.98
N ASP A 144 2.75 22.35 -11.06
CA ASP A 144 1.81 23.46 -10.84
C ASP A 144 1.40 24.19 -12.13
N PRO A 145 2.30 24.46 -13.09
CA PRO A 145 1.90 25.07 -14.36
C PRO A 145 1.08 24.18 -15.30
N LEU A 146 0.97 22.87 -15.03
CA LEU A 146 0.37 21.86 -15.91
C LEU A 146 -0.98 21.36 -15.39
N VAL A 147 -1.33 21.62 -14.14
CA VAL A 147 -2.49 21.02 -13.47
C VAL A 147 -3.25 22.04 -12.64
N ASN A 148 -4.52 21.75 -12.41
CA ASN A 148 -5.33 22.39 -11.40
C ASN A 148 -5.33 21.47 -10.16
N PHE A 149 -4.51 21.78 -9.16
CA PHE A 149 -4.50 21.10 -7.86
C PHE A 149 -5.85 21.15 -7.13
N ALA A 150 -6.74 22.10 -7.44
CA ALA A 150 -8.11 22.06 -6.92
C ALA A 150 -8.89 20.80 -7.32
N ASP A 151 -8.51 20.12 -8.42
CA ASP A 151 -9.14 18.85 -8.82
C ASP A 151 -8.77 17.69 -7.87
N TYR A 152 -7.73 17.86 -7.06
CA TYR A 152 -7.15 16.86 -6.15
C TYR A 152 -7.35 17.22 -4.68
N ASP A 153 -8.25 18.14 -4.37
CA ASP A 153 -8.66 18.55 -3.02
C ASP A 153 -10.16 18.34 -2.93
N ASN A 154 -10.57 17.11 -2.61
CA ASN A 154 -11.96 16.70 -2.52
C ASN A 154 -12.31 16.22 -1.11
N TRP A 155 -11.32 15.88 -0.29
CA TRP A 155 -11.54 15.27 1.02
C TRP A 155 -10.94 16.10 2.14
N SER A 156 -11.68 16.16 3.24
CA SER A 156 -11.26 16.79 4.48
C SER A 156 -11.29 15.77 5.61
N SER A 157 -10.43 15.96 6.61
CA SER A 157 -10.33 15.07 7.76
C SER A 157 -10.28 15.84 9.08
N SER A 158 -11.19 15.53 10.00
CA SER A 158 -11.24 16.17 11.33
C SER A 158 -10.61 15.32 12.44
N ALA A 159 -10.59 14.00 12.25
CA ALA A 159 -9.98 13.01 13.12
C ALA A 159 -9.66 11.75 12.30
N ASN A 160 -8.92 10.81 12.88
CA ASN A 160 -8.74 9.49 12.26
C ASN A 160 -10.12 8.86 11.95
N TYR A 161 -10.23 8.15 10.83
CA TYR A 161 -11.48 7.51 10.37
C TYR A 161 -12.64 8.47 10.07
N THR A 162 -12.43 9.78 10.16
CA THR A 162 -13.49 10.78 10.01
C THR A 162 -13.17 11.66 8.82
N HIS A 163 -13.75 11.29 7.68
CA HIS A 163 -13.53 11.95 6.39
C HIS A 163 -14.84 12.50 5.83
N SER A 164 -14.76 13.67 5.20
CA SER A 164 -15.89 14.28 4.48
C SER A 164 -15.46 14.63 3.07
N ASN A 165 -16.30 14.33 2.08
CA ASN A 165 -16.08 14.69 0.67
C ASN A 165 -16.38 16.18 0.47
N GLN A 166 -15.53 17.02 1.03
CA GLN A 166 -15.52 18.47 0.93
C GLN A 166 -14.06 18.95 0.88
N PRO A 167 -13.72 19.92 0.02
CA PRO A 167 -12.38 20.48 -0.06
C PRO A 167 -11.98 21.20 1.24
N ASP A 168 -10.70 21.13 1.62
CA ASP A 168 -10.15 21.86 2.77
C ASP A 168 -8.92 22.73 2.43
N GLY A 169 -8.59 22.85 1.15
CA GLY A 169 -7.43 23.61 0.68
C GLY A 169 -6.15 22.79 0.67
N LYS A 170 -6.18 21.51 1.01
CA LYS A 170 -5.03 20.60 0.96
C LYS A 170 -5.22 19.60 -0.17
N VAL A 171 -4.13 19.29 -0.86
CA VAL A 171 -4.16 18.22 -1.86
C VAL A 171 -4.27 16.86 -1.14
N ASP A 172 -5.20 16.03 -1.58
CA ASP A 172 -5.54 14.74 -0.97
C ASP A 172 -4.39 13.72 -1.15
N MET A 173 -3.95 13.50 -2.40
CA MET A 173 -2.99 12.44 -2.72
C MET A 173 -2.20 12.69 -4.01
N ILE A 174 -0.88 12.60 -3.89
CA ILE A 174 0.10 12.66 -4.98
C ILE A 174 1.00 11.43 -4.89
N VAL A 175 1.20 10.73 -6.01
CA VAL A 175 2.14 9.61 -6.11
C VAL A 175 3.34 10.05 -6.93
N MET A 176 4.47 10.30 -6.26
CA MET A 176 5.72 10.69 -6.90
C MET A 176 6.56 9.44 -7.22
N ILE A 177 6.75 9.11 -8.48
CA ILE A 177 7.52 7.93 -8.92
C ILE A 177 8.82 8.40 -9.58
N TRP A 178 9.94 8.17 -8.91
CA TRP A 178 11.25 8.64 -9.32
C TRP A 178 12.00 7.58 -10.13
N ARG A 179 12.57 7.96 -11.26
CA ARG A 179 13.49 7.10 -12.01
C ARG A 179 14.78 6.90 -11.23
N GLY A 180 15.14 5.64 -10.98
CA GLY A 180 16.36 5.22 -10.30
C GLY A 180 16.22 5.05 -8.79
N LEU A 181 17.33 4.64 -8.17
CA LEU A 181 17.53 4.61 -6.72
C LEU A 181 18.25 5.91 -6.35
N VAL A 182 17.48 6.91 -5.95
CA VAL A 182 17.92 8.31 -5.92
C VAL A 182 18.24 8.76 -4.50
N PHE A 183 17.35 8.47 -3.56
CA PHE A 183 17.33 9.12 -2.26
C PHE A 183 17.86 8.25 -1.13
N SER A 184 17.70 6.93 -1.25
CA SER A 184 18.19 5.95 -0.29
C SER A 184 18.24 4.58 -0.94
N THR A 185 19.14 3.72 -0.45
CA THR A 185 19.20 2.29 -0.79
C THR A 185 18.31 1.42 0.10
N ASP A 186 17.73 1.99 1.14
CA ASP A 186 17.15 1.23 2.26
C ASP A 186 15.64 1.04 2.12
N TRP A 187 15.01 1.80 1.22
CA TRP A 187 13.56 1.75 1.02
C TRP A 187 13.15 1.91 -0.44
N SER A 188 11.94 1.46 -0.69
CA SER A 188 11.33 1.29 -2.01
C SER A 188 10.32 2.37 -2.32
N GLY A 189 9.48 2.63 -1.33
CA GLY A 189 8.63 3.79 -1.26
C GLY A 189 8.60 4.31 0.18
N GLU A 190 7.89 5.40 0.35
CA GLU A 190 7.58 6.00 1.63
C GLU A 190 6.23 6.70 1.52
N ALA A 191 5.38 6.53 2.53
CA ALA A 191 4.08 7.19 2.64
C ALA A 191 4.19 8.69 3.00
N SER A 192 5.11 9.40 2.35
CA SER A 192 5.30 10.84 2.53
C SER A 192 5.85 11.47 1.25
N LEU A 193 5.88 12.81 1.20
CA LEU A 193 6.59 13.57 0.17
C LEU A 193 7.96 14.08 0.67
N GLY A 194 8.51 13.45 1.71
CA GLY A 194 9.88 13.64 2.17
C GLY A 194 10.05 14.25 3.56
N TYR A 195 8.99 14.30 4.39
CA TYR A 195 9.02 14.80 5.77
C TYR A 195 9.56 16.23 5.95
N GLY A 196 9.41 17.10 4.94
CA GLY A 196 9.71 18.52 5.08
C GLY A 196 8.53 19.37 5.56
N GLY A 197 8.63 20.69 5.37
CA GLY A 197 7.54 21.61 5.64
C GLY A 197 6.49 21.62 4.52
N SER A 198 5.26 22.00 4.86
CA SER A 198 4.21 22.25 3.86
C SER A 198 4.59 23.39 2.91
N PHE A 199 4.09 23.36 1.68
CA PHE A 199 4.27 24.45 0.73
C PHE A 199 3.01 24.67 -0.10
N SER A 200 2.87 25.87 -0.64
CA SER A 200 1.70 26.23 -1.43
C SER A 200 1.94 26.05 -2.93
N VAL A 201 0.86 25.76 -3.63
CA VAL A 201 0.73 25.69 -5.10
C VAL A 201 -0.46 26.55 -5.53
N GLU A 202 -0.69 26.70 -6.83
CA GLU A 202 -1.77 27.53 -7.38
C GLU A 202 -1.78 28.96 -6.83
N ASN A 203 -0.63 29.62 -6.83
CA ASN A 203 -0.48 30.99 -6.29
C ASN A 203 -0.94 31.14 -4.83
N GLY A 204 -0.91 30.07 -4.04
CA GLY A 204 -1.24 30.12 -2.61
C GLY A 204 -2.61 29.57 -2.24
N THR A 205 -3.45 29.18 -3.19
CA THR A 205 -4.82 28.70 -2.90
C THR A 205 -4.86 27.27 -2.40
N LYS A 206 -3.82 26.47 -2.68
CA LYS A 206 -3.71 25.07 -2.25
C LYS A 206 -2.42 24.81 -1.51
N THR A 207 -2.47 23.86 -0.59
CA THR A 207 -1.33 23.42 0.22
C THR A 207 -1.02 21.96 -0.07
N ILE A 208 0.26 21.67 -0.29
CA ILE A 208 0.79 20.31 -0.30
C ILE A 208 1.48 20.05 1.04
N LYS A 209 1.02 19.02 1.73
CA LYS A 209 1.56 18.53 2.99
C LYS A 209 2.54 17.38 2.69
N THR A 210 3.69 17.35 3.36
CA THR A 210 4.80 16.45 2.96
C THR A 210 5.20 15.39 3.96
N SER A 211 4.58 15.38 5.14
CA SER A 211 4.81 14.35 6.17
C SER A 211 3.86 13.16 5.96
N PHE A 212 3.74 12.30 6.96
CA PHE A 212 2.77 11.21 7.04
C PHE A 212 1.84 11.43 8.24
N GLY A 213 0.56 11.11 8.08
CA GLY A 213 -0.43 11.15 9.17
C GLY A 213 -1.57 12.15 8.94
N LEU A 214 -2.50 12.19 9.91
CA LEU A 214 -3.71 13.00 9.86
C LEU A 214 -3.37 14.48 9.63
N ASN A 215 -3.87 15.07 8.55
CA ASN A 215 -3.67 16.47 8.17
C ASN A 215 -2.20 16.90 7.89
N ASP A 216 -1.27 15.93 7.83
CA ASP A 216 0.17 16.18 7.79
C ASP A 216 0.84 15.75 6.48
N GLY A 217 0.15 15.02 5.60
CA GLY A 217 0.66 14.73 4.26
C GLY A 217 -0.38 14.65 3.15
N SER A 218 0.14 14.61 1.93
CA SER A 218 -0.60 14.70 0.67
C SER A 218 -0.04 13.71 -0.36
N GLY A 219 0.69 12.66 0.04
CA GLY A 219 1.31 11.82 -0.97
C GLY A 219 2.28 10.75 -0.50
N VAL A 220 2.81 10.07 -1.51
CA VAL A 220 3.79 8.99 -1.39
C VAL A 220 4.94 9.23 -2.36
N THR A 221 6.13 8.74 -2.01
CA THR A 221 7.33 8.78 -2.85
C THR A 221 7.79 7.36 -3.14
N VAL A 222 8.01 7.02 -4.41
CA VAL A 222 8.40 5.68 -4.87
C VAL A 222 9.67 5.78 -5.72
N GLN A 223 10.59 4.82 -5.55
CA GLN A 223 11.84 4.73 -6.32
C GLN A 223 11.78 3.58 -7.34
N TYR A 224 11.76 3.94 -8.63
CA TYR A 224 11.75 3.03 -9.77
C TYR A 224 13.17 2.77 -10.28
N TRP A 225 13.87 1.83 -9.65
CA TRP A 225 15.25 1.49 -10.01
C TRP A 225 15.39 0.28 -10.95
N GLY A 226 16.54 0.23 -11.63
CA GLY A 226 16.78 -0.58 -12.84
C GLY A 226 16.73 -2.11 -12.72
N ALA A 227 16.53 -2.68 -11.54
CA ALA A 227 16.27 -4.12 -11.40
C ALA A 227 14.77 -4.44 -11.24
N ARG A 228 13.90 -3.43 -11.13
CA ARG A 228 12.49 -3.60 -10.83
C ARG A 228 11.63 -3.58 -12.09
N THR A 229 10.65 -4.46 -12.14
CA THR A 229 9.62 -4.45 -13.17
C THR A 229 8.65 -3.27 -12.93
N PRO A 230 7.88 -2.86 -13.96
CA PRO A 230 6.76 -1.93 -13.75
C PRO A 230 5.78 -2.43 -12.68
N GLU A 231 5.53 -3.74 -12.65
CA GLU A 231 4.65 -4.39 -11.68
C GLU A 231 5.14 -4.18 -10.24
N ARG A 232 6.44 -4.36 -9.97
CA ARG A 232 7.00 -4.16 -8.62
C ARG A 232 6.84 -2.73 -8.14
N ASN A 233 6.96 -1.73 -9.02
CA ASN A 233 6.75 -0.32 -8.63
C ASN A 233 5.29 0.02 -8.39
N PHE A 234 4.41 -0.61 -9.15
CA PHE A 234 2.98 -0.54 -8.90
C PHE A 234 2.63 -1.13 -7.53
N LYS A 235 3.18 -2.31 -7.19
CA LYS A 235 2.98 -2.91 -5.87
C LYS A 235 3.44 -1.99 -4.73
N VAL A 236 4.62 -1.39 -4.88
CA VAL A 236 5.12 -0.39 -3.92
C VAL A 236 4.18 0.80 -3.82
N SER A 237 3.64 1.30 -4.94
CA SER A 237 2.70 2.43 -4.89
C SER A 237 1.41 2.07 -4.15
N VAL A 238 0.87 0.86 -4.35
CA VAL A 238 -0.28 0.34 -3.60
C VAL A 238 0.05 0.25 -2.11
N HIS A 239 1.23 -0.30 -1.76
CA HIS A 239 1.71 -0.40 -0.38
C HIS A 239 1.76 0.96 0.31
N GLU A 240 2.40 1.95 -0.31
CA GLU A 240 2.52 3.27 0.29
C GLU A 240 1.17 3.99 0.41
N ILE A 241 0.25 3.81 -0.56
CA ILE A 241 -1.13 4.31 -0.45
C ILE A 241 -1.84 3.61 0.72
N SER A 242 -1.58 2.32 0.93
CA SER A 242 -2.20 1.54 1.99
C SER A 242 -1.79 2.00 3.38
N HIS A 243 -0.62 2.62 3.55
CA HIS A 243 -0.26 3.28 4.81
C HIS A 243 -1.21 4.43 5.17
N TRP A 244 -1.74 5.16 4.18
CA TRP A 244 -2.75 6.19 4.40
C TRP A 244 -4.10 5.61 4.85
N LEU A 245 -4.41 4.40 4.39
CA LEU A 245 -5.64 3.69 4.70
C LEU A 245 -5.58 2.93 6.03
N LEU A 246 -4.45 2.31 6.36
CA LEU A 246 -4.33 1.34 7.45
C LEU A 246 -3.33 1.74 8.55
N GLY A 247 -2.60 2.85 8.37
CA GLY A 247 -1.63 3.39 9.33
C GLY A 247 -0.17 3.04 9.00
N GLY A 248 0.76 3.52 9.84
CA GLY A 248 2.21 3.45 9.58
C GLY A 248 2.88 2.11 9.90
N SER A 249 2.17 1.18 10.53
CA SER A 249 2.75 -0.10 10.92
C SER A 249 2.85 -1.05 9.73
N HIS A 250 3.87 -1.91 9.74
CA HIS A 250 3.97 -3.08 8.88
C HIS A 250 3.55 -4.30 9.71
N PRO A 251 2.25 -4.61 9.82
CA PRO A 251 1.73 -5.63 10.74
C PRO A 251 2.33 -7.03 10.54
N TYR A 252 2.90 -7.29 9.36
CA TYR A 252 3.46 -8.58 8.96
C TYR A 252 5.00 -8.57 8.88
N GLY A 253 5.65 -7.52 9.39
CA GLY A 253 7.10 -7.29 9.25
C GLY A 253 7.99 -8.10 10.19
N GLY A 254 7.44 -8.97 11.04
CA GLY A 254 8.19 -9.83 11.95
C GLY A 254 7.83 -11.30 11.73
N GLY A 255 8.81 -12.12 11.33
CA GLY A 255 8.63 -13.57 11.19
C GLY A 255 9.28 -14.17 9.95
N ASN A 256 9.10 -15.47 9.78
CA ASN A 256 9.54 -16.22 8.60
C ASN A 256 8.85 -15.70 7.32
N ASP A 257 9.46 -15.99 6.16
CA ASP A 257 9.09 -15.44 4.85
C ASP A 257 7.66 -15.75 4.37
N GLN A 258 6.86 -16.47 5.14
CA GLN A 258 5.57 -17.03 4.75
C GLN A 258 4.42 -15.99 4.74
N HIS A 259 4.53 -14.90 5.52
CA HIS A 259 3.50 -13.86 5.59
C HIS A 259 3.75 -12.66 4.64
N LYS A 260 4.84 -12.69 3.87
CA LYS A 260 5.29 -11.55 3.05
C LYS A 260 4.37 -11.22 1.87
N ILE A 261 3.51 -12.14 1.48
CA ILE A 261 2.58 -11.98 0.35
C ILE A 261 1.13 -11.71 0.76
N TRP A 262 0.83 -11.81 2.07
CA TRP A 262 -0.54 -11.83 2.58
C TRP A 262 -0.97 -10.49 3.18
N GLY A 263 -1.11 -9.47 2.33
CA GLY A 263 -1.60 -8.14 2.72
C GLY A 263 -1.12 -7.04 1.78
N MET A 264 -1.71 -5.85 1.92
CA MET A 264 -1.24 -4.63 1.26
C MET A 264 -0.07 -3.98 2.00
N LEU A 265 0.05 -4.22 3.32
CA LEU A 265 1.12 -3.69 4.17
C LEU A 265 2.21 -4.71 4.52
N THR A 266 2.37 -5.75 3.68
CA THR A 266 3.47 -6.72 3.79
C THR A 266 4.74 -6.21 3.10
N LEU A 267 5.65 -7.08 2.66
CA LEU A 267 6.77 -6.64 1.83
C LEU A 267 6.23 -6.15 0.49
N ALA A 268 6.29 -4.83 0.29
CA ALA A 268 5.74 -4.04 -0.81
C ALA A 268 6.09 -4.53 -2.23
N ASP A 269 7.06 -5.41 -2.38
CA ASP A 269 7.50 -5.99 -3.64
C ASP A 269 6.96 -7.39 -3.94
N GLU A 270 6.39 -8.07 -2.95
CA GLU A 270 5.93 -9.46 -3.05
C GLU A 270 4.39 -9.54 -3.04
N GLY A 271 3.73 -8.94 -2.04
CA GLY A 271 2.28 -8.99 -1.80
C GLY A 271 1.53 -7.69 -2.05
N ILE A 272 0.34 -7.77 -2.65
CA ILE A 272 -0.64 -6.65 -2.68
C ILE A 272 -2.07 -7.16 -2.55
N CYS A 273 -2.29 -8.42 -2.19
CA CYS A 273 -3.63 -8.91 -1.93
C CYS A 273 -4.13 -8.28 -0.64
N ALA A 274 -5.28 -7.59 -0.67
CA ALA A 274 -5.91 -7.10 0.54
C ALA A 274 -6.52 -8.29 1.31
N ASN A 275 -5.96 -8.65 2.46
CA ASN A 275 -6.47 -9.77 3.26
C ASN A 275 -7.75 -9.38 4.01
N THR A 276 -8.42 -10.36 4.62
CA THR A 276 -9.77 -10.18 5.21
C THR A 276 -9.72 -9.17 6.32
N TYR A 277 -8.68 -9.20 7.15
CA TYR A 277 -8.49 -8.24 8.21
C TYR A 277 -8.39 -6.81 7.66
N GLU A 278 -7.53 -6.58 6.66
CA GLU A 278 -7.38 -5.27 6.02
C GLU A 278 -8.69 -4.79 5.38
N ARG A 279 -9.40 -5.66 4.66
CA ARG A 279 -10.67 -5.29 4.00
C ARG A 279 -11.80 -5.06 5.00
N GLU A 280 -11.91 -5.86 6.06
CA GLU A 280 -12.88 -5.61 7.14
C GLU A 280 -12.59 -4.27 7.83
N ARG A 281 -11.31 -4.02 8.16
CA ARG A 281 -10.86 -2.76 8.75
C ARG A 281 -11.20 -1.55 7.89
N LEU A 282 -11.17 -1.68 6.57
CA LEU A 282 -11.53 -0.62 5.62
C LEU A 282 -13.03 -0.57 5.32
N ALA A 283 -13.84 -1.42 5.95
CA ALA A 283 -15.26 -1.64 5.65
C ALA A 283 -15.50 -2.01 4.18
N TRP A 284 -14.56 -2.71 3.54
CA TRP A 284 -14.66 -3.20 2.16
C TRP A 284 -15.36 -4.55 2.04
N ILE A 285 -15.42 -5.31 3.13
CA ILE A 285 -16.20 -6.55 3.27
C ILE A 285 -16.71 -6.64 4.71
N ASN A 286 -17.68 -7.52 4.92
CA ASN A 286 -18.14 -7.92 6.25
C ASN A 286 -18.00 -9.45 6.38
N PRO A 287 -16.92 -9.96 7.00
CA PRO A 287 -16.69 -11.39 7.12
C PRO A 287 -17.82 -12.07 7.91
N THR A 288 -18.20 -13.29 7.52
CA THR A 288 -19.26 -14.02 8.22
C THR A 288 -18.74 -14.55 9.56
N PRO A 289 -19.36 -14.19 10.71
CA PRO A 289 -18.91 -14.67 12.01
C PRO A 289 -19.24 -16.16 12.19
N ILE A 290 -18.27 -16.91 12.71
CA ILE A 290 -18.43 -18.30 13.13
C ILE A 290 -18.74 -18.31 14.63
N THR A 291 -19.99 -18.64 14.99
CA THR A 291 -20.47 -18.70 16.39
C THR A 291 -20.77 -20.12 16.87
N GLY A 292 -20.55 -21.12 16.01
CA GLY A 292 -20.78 -22.53 16.27
C GLY A 292 -20.35 -23.39 15.09
N ASP A 293 -20.80 -24.64 15.05
CA ASP A 293 -20.47 -25.56 13.96
C ASP A 293 -21.02 -25.06 12.63
N VAL A 294 -20.15 -24.98 11.63
CA VAL A 294 -20.52 -24.61 10.25
C VAL A 294 -20.28 -25.82 9.35
N LEU A 295 -21.37 -26.47 8.94
CA LEU A 295 -21.34 -27.56 7.98
C LEU A 295 -21.77 -27.06 6.61
N ASN A 296 -21.02 -27.42 5.56
CA ASN A 296 -21.31 -27.08 4.17
C ASN A 296 -21.44 -25.56 3.90
N ALA A 297 -20.65 -24.73 4.59
CA ALA A 297 -20.57 -23.30 4.30
C ALA A 297 -20.14 -23.08 2.84
N PRO A 298 -20.82 -22.20 2.08
CA PRO A 298 -20.35 -21.82 0.75
C PRO A 298 -19.03 -21.04 0.88
N PHE A 299 -17.92 -21.65 0.50
CA PHE A 299 -16.60 -21.04 0.61
C PHE A 299 -16.04 -20.74 -0.78
N GLN A 300 -16.55 -19.67 -1.40
CA GLN A 300 -16.15 -19.23 -2.75
C GLN A 300 -14.79 -18.51 -2.73
N ASP A 301 -14.27 -18.17 -3.92
CA ASP A 301 -13.05 -17.36 -4.04
C ASP A 301 -13.19 -16.02 -3.30
N TYR A 302 -12.27 -15.78 -2.38
CA TYR A 302 -12.28 -14.65 -1.47
C TYR A 302 -12.04 -13.31 -2.20
N VAL A 303 -11.07 -13.27 -3.11
CA VAL A 303 -10.67 -12.01 -3.76
C VAL A 303 -11.73 -11.56 -4.75
N GLU A 304 -12.33 -12.50 -5.49
CA GLU A 304 -13.34 -12.22 -6.49
C GLU A 304 -14.74 -11.97 -5.90
N TYR A 305 -15.12 -12.69 -4.83
CA TYR A 305 -16.49 -12.63 -4.29
C TYR A 305 -16.61 -12.10 -2.86
N GLY A 306 -15.50 -11.97 -2.13
CA GLY A 306 -15.50 -11.39 -0.78
C GLY A 306 -15.89 -12.38 0.30
N THR A 307 -15.98 -13.66 -0.04
CA THR A 307 -16.38 -14.68 0.92
C THR A 307 -15.24 -14.93 1.88
N ALA A 308 -15.43 -14.51 3.13
CA ALA A 308 -14.52 -14.77 4.22
C ALA A 308 -15.29 -15.09 5.50
N TYR A 309 -14.65 -15.84 6.39
CA TYR A 309 -15.19 -16.15 7.71
C TYR A 309 -14.28 -15.62 8.81
N LYS A 310 -14.88 -15.26 9.94
CA LYS A 310 -14.19 -14.74 11.11
C LYS A 310 -14.60 -15.52 12.35
N TYR A 311 -13.62 -16.05 13.08
CA TYR A 311 -13.83 -16.79 14.31
C TYR A 311 -13.15 -16.08 15.48
N HIS A 312 -13.91 -15.89 16.56
CA HIS A 312 -13.39 -15.45 17.85
C HIS A 312 -13.30 -16.66 18.77
N PRO A 313 -12.09 -17.08 19.22
CA PRO A 313 -11.99 -18.18 20.18
C PRO A 313 -12.71 -17.85 21.47
N SER A 314 -13.43 -18.81 22.05
CA SER A 314 -14.17 -18.61 23.30
C SER A 314 -13.31 -18.18 24.49
N ASN A 315 -12.02 -18.53 24.46
CA ASN A 315 -11.00 -18.15 25.43
C ASN A 315 -10.00 -17.11 24.88
N GLY A 316 -10.26 -16.56 23.70
CA GLY A 316 -9.40 -15.59 23.04
C GLY A 316 -9.52 -14.20 23.65
N SER A 317 -8.50 -13.38 23.46
CA SER A 317 -8.55 -11.97 23.84
C SER A 317 -9.63 -11.23 23.04
N THR A 318 -10.12 -10.07 23.53
CA THR A 318 -11.17 -9.28 22.86
C THR A 318 -10.88 -8.95 21.39
N ASN A 319 -9.60 -8.86 21.03
CA ASN A 319 -9.13 -8.48 19.71
C ASN A 319 -8.45 -9.63 18.95
N GLU A 320 -8.58 -10.86 19.44
CA GLU A 320 -8.00 -12.05 18.82
C GLU A 320 -9.01 -12.68 17.86
N TYR A 321 -8.67 -12.79 16.59
CA TYR A 321 -9.56 -13.38 15.59
C TYR A 321 -8.78 -14.23 14.60
N PHE A 322 -9.40 -15.31 14.14
CA PHE A 322 -8.94 -16.09 13.01
C PHE A 322 -9.81 -15.78 11.80
N TYR A 323 -9.16 -15.50 10.66
CA TYR A 323 -9.82 -15.30 9.38
C TYR A 323 -9.59 -16.50 8.47
N PHE A 324 -10.62 -16.86 7.71
CA PHE A 324 -10.57 -17.95 6.75
C PHE A 324 -10.87 -17.41 5.36
N GLU A 325 -9.93 -17.62 4.45
CA GLU A 325 -9.97 -17.18 3.05
C GLU A 325 -9.78 -18.39 2.13
N ASN A 326 -10.53 -18.44 1.04
CA ASN A 326 -10.33 -19.43 -0.02
C ASN A 326 -9.81 -18.72 -1.27
N HIS A 327 -8.58 -19.00 -1.67
CA HIS A 327 -7.91 -18.38 -2.81
C HIS A 327 -7.89 -19.35 -4.00
N GLN A 328 -8.63 -19.04 -5.05
CA GLN A 328 -8.71 -19.82 -6.29
C GLN A 328 -8.02 -19.10 -7.46
N LYS A 329 -7.39 -17.93 -7.22
CA LYS A 329 -6.69 -17.13 -8.23
C LYS A 329 -7.57 -16.72 -9.40
N LEU A 330 -8.86 -16.49 -9.16
CA LEU A 330 -9.79 -15.98 -10.18
C LEU A 330 -9.52 -14.50 -10.48
N ASN A 331 -8.96 -13.77 -9.52
CA ASN A 331 -8.60 -12.37 -9.65
C ASN A 331 -7.10 -12.19 -9.92
N ILE A 332 -6.74 -11.27 -10.81
CA ILE A 332 -5.34 -11.00 -11.19
C ILE A 332 -4.48 -10.45 -10.04
N TYR A 333 -5.11 -9.98 -8.97
CA TYR A 333 -4.44 -9.45 -7.77
C TYR A 333 -4.39 -10.47 -6.62
N ASP A 334 -4.89 -11.69 -6.84
CA ASP A 334 -4.75 -12.78 -5.89
C ASP A 334 -3.35 -13.39 -5.98
N ASN A 335 -2.41 -12.78 -5.26
CA ASN A 335 -1.01 -13.21 -5.18
C ASN A 335 -0.62 -13.77 -3.80
N ALA A 336 -1.61 -14.21 -3.00
CA ALA A 336 -1.39 -14.71 -1.65
C ALA A 336 -0.88 -16.18 -1.60
N THR A 337 -0.79 -16.88 -2.73
CA THR A 337 -0.38 -18.30 -2.82
C THR A 337 0.51 -18.62 -4.02
#